data_AF-A0A1S6HSS9-F1
#
_entry.id   AF-A0A1S6HSS9-F1
#
_cell.length_a   1.000
_cell.length_b   1.000
_cell.length_c   1.000
_cell.angle_alpha   90.00
_cell.angle_beta   90.00
_cell.angle_gamma   90.00
#
_symmetry.space_group_name_H-M   'P 1'
#
loop_
_entity.id
_entity.type
_entity.pdbx_description
1 polymer ?
#
loop_
_entity_poly.entity_id
_entity_poly.type
_entity_poly.pdbx_seq_one_letter_code
_entity_poly.pdbx_strand_id
1 'polypeptide(L)' 'MEADDSLDNLEHGALLSLNKHLSDNVKIGVGYNFSSFEDDLVHEDDYDAQGVFINLIGKI' A
#
# COMPACT_ATOMS: atom_id res chain seq x y z
N MET A 1 25.14 -16.69 21.61
CA MET A 1 23.97 -17.27 20.92
C MET A 1 23.19 -16.05 20.45
N GLU A 2 23.42 -15.63 19.21
CA GLU A 2 22.63 -14.54 18.62
C GLU A 2 21.24 -15.11 18.37
N ALA A 3 20.27 -14.62 19.14
CA ALA A 3 18.87 -14.83 18.82
C ALA A 3 18.62 -14.03 17.54
N ASP A 4 18.18 -14.74 16.52
CA ASP A 4 17.79 -14.21 15.22
C ASP A 4 16.59 -13.25 15.43
N ASP A 5 16.85 -11.96 15.64
CA ASP A 5 15.87 -10.84 15.72
C ASP A 5 15.15 -10.60 14.37
N SER A 6 15.08 -11.61 13.51
CA SER A 6 14.43 -11.55 12.18
C SER A 6 12.91 -11.70 12.25
N LEU A 7 12.34 -11.98 13.42
CA LEU A 7 10.90 -12.20 13.61
C LEU A 7 10.11 -10.93 14.00
N ASP A 8 10.78 -9.85 14.40
CA ASP A 8 10.12 -8.60 14.82
C ASP A 8 9.73 -7.69 13.64
N ASN A 9 10.22 -7.98 12.43
CA ASN A 9 9.86 -7.24 11.21
C ASN A 9 8.64 -7.86 10.49
N LEU A 10 7.59 -8.21 11.24
CA LEU A 10 6.33 -8.62 10.63
C LEU A 10 5.53 -7.38 10.25
N GLU A 11 5.63 -6.97 8.99
CA GLU A 11 4.93 -5.80 8.48
C GLU A 11 3.43 -6.13 8.24
N HIS A 12 2.57 -5.37 8.89
CA HIS A 12 1.12 -5.50 8.78
C HIS A 12 0.51 -4.28 8.13
N GLY A 13 -0.53 -4.48 7.33
CA GLY A 13 -1.25 -3.36 6.75
C GLY A 13 -2.54 -3.74 6.06
N ALA A 14 -3.33 -2.71 5.76
CA ALA A 14 -4.62 -2.83 5.11
C ALA A 14 -4.77 -1.74 4.06
N LEU A 15 -5.57 -2.02 3.03
CA LEU A 15 -5.87 -1.07 1.96
C LEU A 15 -7.38 -1.04 1.71
N LEU A 16 -7.92 0.17 1.60
CA LEU A 16 -9.34 0.39 1.29
C LEU A 16 -9.45 1.21 0.01
N SER A 17 -10.39 0.83 -0.87
CA SER A 17 -10.68 1.58 -2.09
C SER A 17 -12.16 1.65 -2.39
N LEU A 18 -12.58 2.79 -2.94
CA LEU A 18 -13.89 3.01 -3.52
C LEU A 18 -13.75 3.07 -5.03
N ASN A 19 -14.52 2.26 -5.74
CA ASN A 19 -14.44 2.14 -7.20
C ASN A 19 -15.80 2.48 -7.82
N LYS A 20 -15.77 3.25 -8.90
CA LYS A 20 -16.93 3.58 -9.72
C LYS A 20 -16.76 3.02 -11.12
N HIS A 21 -17.78 2.33 -11.60
CA HIS A 21 -17.88 1.93 -13.00
C HIS A 21 -18.14 3.17 -13.85
N LEU A 22 -17.24 3.43 -14.79
CA LEU A 22 -17.38 4.49 -15.79
C LEU A 22 -18.04 3.96 -17.07
N SER A 23 -17.81 2.68 -17.38
CA SER A 23 -18.36 1.98 -18.54
C SER A 23 -18.29 0.47 -18.29
N ASP A 24 -18.81 -0.33 -19.22
CA ASP A 24 -18.81 -1.80 -19.11
C ASP A 24 -17.40 -2.39 -19.00
N ASN A 25 -16.41 -1.70 -19.57
CA ASN A 25 -15.02 -2.13 -19.62
C ASN A 25 -14.10 -1.36 -18.66
N VAL A 26 -14.57 -0.30 -18.00
CA VAL A 26 -13.69 0.64 -17.27
C VAL A 26 -14.23 0.96 -15.88
N LYS A 27 -13.36 0.82 -14.87
CA LYS A 27 -13.59 1.28 -13.50
C LYS A 27 -12.48 2.22 -13.08
N ILE A 28 -12.84 3.31 -12.41
CA ILE A 28 -11.90 4.20 -11.74
C ILE A 28 -12.11 4.11 -10.25
N GLY A 29 -11.03 4.20 -9.48
CA GLY A 29 -11.10 4.16 -8.04
C GLY A 29 -10.16 5.14 -7.37
N VAL A 30 -10.47 5.41 -6.11
CA VAL A 30 -9.60 6.11 -5.17
C VAL A 30 -9.50 5.27 -3.91
N GLY A 31 -8.37 5.33 -3.22
CA GLY A 31 -8.19 4.55 -2.01
C GLY A 31 -7.11 5.10 -1.09
N TYR A 32 -6.95 4.45 0.04
CA TYR A 32 -5.93 4.75 1.04
C TYR A 32 -5.24 3.45 1.50
N ASN A 33 -3.92 3.49 1.55
CA ASN A 33 -3.08 2.43 2.13
C ASN A 33 -2.77 2.80 3.60
N PHE A 34 -3.06 1.89 4.52
CA PHE A 34 -2.83 2.03 5.98
C PHE A 34 -1.66 1.16 6.47
N SER A 35 -0.80 0.69 5.56
CA SER A 35 0.38 -0.10 5.92
C SER A 35 1.49 0.81 6.42
N SER A 36 2.14 0.39 7.50
CA SER A 36 3.42 0.95 7.95
C SER A 36 4.51 -0.04 7.57
N PHE A 37 5.24 0.28 6.50
CA PHE A 37 6.48 -0.41 6.13
C PHE A 37 7.61 0.53 6.57
N GLU A 38 8.36 0.16 7.61
CA GLU A 38 9.56 0.90 8.05
C GLU A 38 10.74 0.39 7.25
N ASP A 39 10.79 0.72 5.96
CA ASP A 39 11.92 0.32 5.12
C ASP A 39 13.07 1.30 5.36
N ASP A 40 13.99 0.94 6.27
CA ASP A 40 15.20 1.71 6.64
C ASP A 40 16.27 1.66 5.52
N LEU A 41 15.83 1.53 4.27
CA LEU A 41 16.66 1.53 3.08
C LEU A 41 16.61 2.91 2.42
N VAL A 42 17.56 3.74 2.85
CA VAL A 42 18.00 5.03 2.28
C VAL A 42 17.42 6.27 2.99
N HIS A 43 18.14 6.69 4.03
CA HIS A 43 18.54 8.08 4.32
C HIS A 43 17.49 9.17 3.98
N GLU A 44 16.89 9.71 5.04
CA GLU A 44 16.42 11.10 5.18
C GLU A 44 15.05 11.53 4.62
N ASP A 45 14.14 10.62 4.27
CA ASP A 45 12.74 10.99 4.13
C ASP A 45 11.89 9.99 4.90
N ASP A 46 11.12 10.46 5.90
CA ASP A 46 10.04 9.71 6.56
C ASP A 46 9.00 9.34 5.49
N TYR A 47 9.29 8.30 4.71
CA TYR A 47 8.41 7.82 3.67
C TYR A 47 7.40 6.89 4.32
N ASP A 48 6.38 7.48 4.95
CA ASP A 48 5.25 6.69 5.39
C ASP A 48 4.68 5.96 4.17
N ALA A 49 4.74 4.64 4.15
CA ALA A 49 4.13 3.84 3.09
C ALA A 49 2.58 3.90 3.09
N GLN A 50 2.00 4.72 3.98
CA GLN A 50 0.61 5.06 4.02
C GLN A 50 0.29 6.21 3.06
N GLY A 51 -0.90 6.21 2.45
CA GLY A 51 -1.28 7.34 1.62
C GLY A 51 -2.43 7.11 0.66
N VAL A 52 -2.83 8.20 0.00
CA VAL A 52 -3.89 8.19 -1.01
C VAL A 52 -3.37 7.70 -2.35
N PHE A 53 -4.20 6.94 -3.06
CA PHE A 53 -3.91 6.54 -4.43
C PHE A 53 -5.16 6.61 -5.31
N ILE A 54 -4.94 6.68 -6.62
CA ILE A 54 -5.97 6.53 -7.65
C ILE A 54 -5.67 5.30 -8.49
N ASN A 55 -6.70 4.60 -8.96
CA ASN A 55 -6.55 3.43 -9.81
C ASN A 55 -7.50 3.48 -11.02
N LEU A 56 -7.10 2.79 -12.09
CA LEU A 56 -7.89 2.60 -13.30
C LEU A 56 -7.80 1.13 -13.72
N ILE A 57 -8.95 0.47 -13.88
CA ILE A 57 -9.03 -0.95 -14.23
C ILE A 57 -9.81 -1.08 -15.53
N GLY A 58 -9.17 -1.65 -16.55
CA GLY A 58 -9.76 -1.96 -17.85
C GLY A 58 -9.94 -3.47 -18.06
N LYS A 59 -11.05 -3.90 -18.66
CA LYS A 59 -11.27 -5.28 -19.12
C LYS A 59 -11.41 -5.32 -20.65
N ILE A 60 -10.61 -6.18 -21.28
CA ILE A 60 -10.65 -6.52 -22.72
C ILE A 60 -11.74 -7.57 -22.98
#